data_AF-A0AAE0RY23-F1
#
_entry.id   AF-A0AAE0RY23-F1
#
_cell.length_a   1.000
_cell.length_b   1.000
_cell.length_c   1.000
_cell.angle_alpha   90.00
_cell.angle_beta   90.00
_cell.angle_gamma   90.00
#
_symmetry.space_group_name_H-M   'P 1'
#
loop_
_entity.id
_entity.type
_entity.pdbx_description
1 polymer ?
#
loop_
_entity_poly.entity_id
_entity_poly.type
_entity_poly.pdbx_seq_one_letter_code
_entity_poly.pdbx_strand_id
1 'polypeptide(L)'
;MRLDPNSNFTVKEKPVIVYGGISSNFVRATQTEAFLLGKQLGDPNVLKGALSVLQQEVVPDSNPVLASPVYRKQLTLILFYKFVLQVVGDKASARFQSATDCLPISRPLSSGQQTYDTQIIEYPLTEPLKKLEADVQVTGEAVYIDDLPAYPNQLYAAFFISTVGNAKIQSIDTSGAMSIPGVVRVLTRADIPGTNNFINFPNSTAEEVFCSGQVLYAGQGIGLVLAESQKIADYAAQMVKVTYTDVQTPLLDLDEAIQKQSFFPKVSDPKVAGDADVVVVEREEAN
;
A
#
# COMPACT_ATOMS: atom_id res chain seq x y z
N MET A 1 2.48 35.49 -2.55
CA MET A 1 3.78 36.11 -2.17
C MET A 1 4.14 37.10 -3.26
N ARG A 2 4.55 38.32 -2.92
CA ARG A 2 5.03 39.31 -3.89
C ARG A 2 6.53 39.49 -3.74
N LEU A 3 7.25 39.29 -4.85
CA LEU A 3 8.71 39.35 -4.92
C LEU A 3 9.17 40.52 -5.78
N ASP A 4 10.27 41.14 -5.39
CA ASP A 4 10.93 42.19 -6.18
C ASP A 4 12.19 41.61 -6.86
N PRO A 5 12.12 41.30 -8.18
CA PRO A 5 13.19 40.61 -8.89
C PRO A 5 14.48 41.45 -9.02
N ASN A 6 14.38 42.78 -8.89
CA ASN A 6 15.51 43.71 -8.99
C ASN A 6 16.29 43.81 -7.68
N SER A 7 15.77 43.25 -6.59
CA SER A 7 16.35 43.31 -5.24
C SER A 7 16.70 41.91 -4.71
N ASN A 8 17.27 41.07 -5.57
CA ASN A 8 17.59 39.67 -5.24
C ASN A 8 16.39 38.89 -4.67
N PHE A 9 15.21 39.15 -5.25
CA PHE A 9 13.92 38.57 -4.86
C PHE A 9 13.54 38.88 -3.41
N THR A 10 13.56 40.17 -3.04
CA THR A 10 13.07 40.61 -1.72
C THR A 10 11.57 40.34 -1.59
N VAL A 11 11.16 39.73 -0.47
CA VAL A 11 9.76 39.44 -0.14
C VAL A 11 9.08 40.70 0.37
N LYS A 12 8.20 41.31 -0.45
CA LYS A 12 7.51 42.58 -0.12
C LYS A 12 6.23 42.38 0.68
N GLU A 13 5.60 41.22 0.56
CA GLU A 13 4.35 40.87 1.24
C GLU A 13 4.49 39.54 1.94
N LYS A 14 3.87 39.41 3.13
CA LYS A 14 3.96 38.18 3.93
C LYS A 14 3.46 37.01 3.08
N PRO A 15 4.30 35.98 2.84
CA PRO A 15 3.87 34.84 2.05
C PRO A 15 2.85 34.01 2.80
N VAL A 16 2.19 33.12 2.06
CA VAL A 16 1.32 32.08 2.62
C VAL A 16 1.90 30.75 2.18
N ILE A 17 2.35 29.94 3.14
CA ILE A 17 3.01 28.66 2.88
C ILE A 17 2.23 27.59 3.63
N VAL A 18 1.60 26.69 2.87
CA VAL A 18 0.72 25.65 3.41
C VAL A 18 1.14 24.29 2.86
N TYR A 19 1.23 23.30 3.75
CA TYR A 19 1.54 21.92 3.42
C TYR A 19 0.38 21.00 3.78
N GLY A 20 0.07 20.08 2.87
CA GLY A 20 -0.79 18.92 3.13
C GLY A 20 0.02 17.67 3.44
N GLY A 21 -0.62 16.68 4.06
CA GLY A 21 -0.01 15.37 4.30
C GLY A 21 1.04 15.33 5.42
N ILE A 22 1.26 16.43 6.15
CA ILE A 22 2.18 16.49 7.29
C ILE A 22 1.51 15.98 8.56
N SER A 23 0.27 16.36 8.77
CA SER A 23 -0.58 15.84 9.84
C SER A 23 -2.00 15.64 9.32
N SER A 24 -2.92 15.23 10.20
CA SER A 24 -4.35 15.13 9.91
C SER A 24 -4.98 16.42 9.34
N ASN A 25 -4.34 17.58 9.54
CA ASN A 25 -4.78 18.87 9.02
C ASN A 25 -3.71 19.54 8.15
N PHE A 26 -4.10 20.56 7.40
CA PHE A 26 -3.13 21.42 6.71
C PHE A 26 -2.24 22.16 7.71
N VAL A 27 -0.93 22.15 7.45
CA VAL A 27 0.06 22.86 8.25
C VAL A 27 0.44 24.14 7.55
N ARG A 28 0.13 25.29 8.17
CA ARG A 28 0.56 26.60 7.69
C ARG A 28 1.85 27.02 8.39
N ALA A 29 2.90 27.27 7.62
CA ALA A 29 4.22 27.61 8.13
C ALA A 29 4.35 29.10 8.51
N THR A 30 3.48 29.58 9.41
CA THR A 30 3.34 30.99 9.81
C THR A 30 4.61 31.65 10.36
N GLN A 31 5.48 30.91 11.03
CA GLN A 31 6.77 31.40 11.56
C GLN A 31 7.76 31.58 10.41
N THR A 32 7.83 30.60 9.50
CA THR A 32 8.61 30.70 8.27
C THR A 32 8.11 31.87 7.41
N GLU A 33 6.80 32.06 7.29
CA GLU A 33 6.21 33.20 6.58
C GLU A 33 6.65 34.54 7.18
N ALA A 34 6.62 34.65 8.51
CA ALA A 34 7.06 35.86 9.22
C ALA A 34 8.56 36.10 9.06
N PHE A 35 9.38 35.05 9.13
CA PHE A 35 10.83 35.13 8.94
C PHE A 35 11.22 35.68 7.57
N LEU A 36 10.47 35.34 6.52
CA LEU A 36 10.79 35.70 5.14
C LEU A 36 10.45 37.15 4.79
N LEU A 37 9.52 37.80 5.51
CA LEU A 37 9.07 39.16 5.20
C LEU A 37 10.25 40.14 5.22
N GLY A 38 10.44 40.87 4.11
CA GLY A 38 11.51 41.85 3.95
C GLY A 38 12.90 41.25 3.66
N LYS A 39 13.05 39.92 3.59
CA LYS A 39 14.33 39.25 3.29
C LYS A 39 14.48 38.91 1.81
N GLN A 40 15.72 38.71 1.37
CA GLN A 40 16.09 38.35 0.01
C GLN A 40 16.11 36.83 -0.15
N LEU A 41 15.25 36.26 -0.99
CA LEU A 41 15.23 34.81 -1.22
C LEU A 41 16.49 34.28 -1.92
N GLY A 42 17.17 35.13 -2.70
CA GLY A 42 18.42 34.75 -3.37
C GLY A 42 19.64 34.72 -2.45
N ASP A 43 19.53 35.13 -1.19
CA ASP A 43 20.63 35.04 -0.21
C ASP A 43 20.68 33.61 0.41
N PRO A 44 21.79 32.86 0.25
CA PRO A 44 21.95 31.53 0.85
C PRO A 44 21.75 31.49 2.37
N ASN A 45 22.08 32.57 3.08
CA ASN A 45 21.89 32.64 4.54
C ASN A 45 20.41 32.78 4.90
N VAL A 46 19.63 33.51 4.11
CA VAL A 46 18.18 33.61 4.28
C VAL A 46 17.53 32.26 4.03
N LEU A 47 17.94 31.54 2.98
CA LEU A 47 17.44 30.20 2.69
C LEU A 47 17.77 29.21 3.81
N LYS A 48 19.01 29.19 4.30
CA LYS A 48 19.42 28.33 5.42
C LYS A 48 18.62 28.64 6.70
N GLY A 49 18.41 29.93 6.98
CA GLY A 49 17.59 30.37 8.11
C GLY A 49 16.12 29.96 7.97
N ALA A 50 15.53 30.14 6.78
CA ALA A 50 14.15 29.75 6.51
C ALA A 50 13.95 28.23 6.64
N LEU A 51 14.89 27.43 6.13
CA LEU A 51 14.87 25.97 6.29
C LEU A 51 14.99 25.55 7.76
N SER A 52 15.81 26.25 8.56
CA SER A 52 15.93 25.97 10.00
C SER A 52 14.64 26.28 10.75
N VAL A 53 13.98 27.40 10.45
CA VAL A 53 12.67 27.76 11.03
C VAL A 53 11.62 26.74 10.61
N LEU A 54 11.54 26.43 9.32
CA LEU A 54 10.59 25.45 8.77
C LEU A 54 10.79 24.06 9.36
N GLN A 55 12.04 23.65 9.59
CA GLN A 55 12.36 22.37 10.23
C GLN A 55 11.83 22.30 11.67
N GLN A 56 11.82 23.40 12.42
CA GLN A 56 11.26 23.41 13.78
C GLN A 56 9.73 23.46 13.75
N GLU A 57 9.16 24.21 12.80
CA GLU A 57 7.73 24.43 12.65
C GLU A 57 6.98 23.20 12.13
N VAL A 58 7.60 22.39 11.28
CA VAL A 58 7.00 21.19 10.68
C VAL A 58 7.19 19.99 11.62
N VAL A 59 6.08 19.60 12.25
CA VAL A 59 5.98 18.46 13.17
C VAL A 59 4.96 17.46 12.61
N PRO A 60 5.41 16.43 11.87
CA PRO A 60 4.51 15.41 11.36
C PRO A 60 3.99 14.51 12.47
N ASP A 61 2.74 14.05 12.33
CA ASP A 61 2.15 13.06 13.22
C ASP A 61 2.73 11.66 13.00
N SER A 62 2.46 10.71 13.90
CA SER A 62 2.76 9.30 13.65
C SER A 62 1.53 8.64 13.04
N ASN A 63 1.68 8.04 11.85
CA ASN A 63 0.63 7.27 11.20
C ASN A 63 1.26 6.11 10.42
N PRO A 64 0.95 4.84 10.77
CA PRO A 64 1.57 3.67 10.15
C PRO A 64 1.14 3.44 8.70
N VAL A 65 0.05 4.07 8.23
CA VAL A 65 -0.44 3.96 6.85
C VAL A 65 0.25 4.97 5.93
N LEU A 66 0.84 6.03 6.49
CA LEU A 66 1.51 7.06 5.72
C LEU A 66 3.03 6.85 5.70
N ALA A 67 3.68 7.56 4.79
CA ALA A 67 5.14 7.64 4.78
C ALA A 67 5.68 8.17 6.12
N SER A 68 6.91 7.75 6.46
CA SER A 68 7.49 8.03 7.77
C SER A 68 7.49 9.53 8.11
N PRO A 69 7.34 9.91 9.39
CA PRO A 69 7.42 11.31 9.82
C PRO A 69 8.71 11.99 9.35
N VAL A 70 9.83 11.26 9.40
CA VAL A 70 11.14 11.75 8.94
C VAL A 70 11.11 12.11 7.46
N TYR A 71 10.59 11.22 6.61
CA TYR A 71 10.48 11.47 5.18
C TYR A 71 9.59 12.68 4.88
N ARG A 72 8.40 12.75 5.49
CA ARG A 72 7.44 13.84 5.25
C ARG A 72 8.01 15.20 5.64
N LYS A 73 8.74 15.26 6.76
CA LYS A 73 9.47 16.46 7.19
C LYS A 73 10.55 16.85 6.18
N GLN A 74 11.40 15.90 5.76
CA GLN A 74 12.45 16.16 4.78
C GLN A 74 11.89 16.62 3.44
N LEU A 75 10.82 16.00 2.96
CA LEU A 75 10.15 16.38 1.72
C LEU A 75 9.64 17.81 1.78
N THR A 76 9.08 18.24 2.92
CA THR A 76 8.63 19.63 3.14
C THR A 76 9.76 20.63 2.94
N LEU A 77 10.92 20.35 3.54
CA LEU A 77 12.13 21.16 3.42
C LEU A 77 12.64 21.19 1.97
N ILE A 78 12.66 20.03 1.31
CA ILE A 78 13.11 19.91 -0.09
C ILE A 78 12.17 20.66 -1.03
N LEU A 79 10.86 20.57 -0.84
CA LEU A 79 9.89 21.31 -1.66
C LEU A 79 10.05 22.82 -1.50
N PHE A 80 10.28 23.30 -0.27
CA PHE A 80 10.60 24.71 -0.04
C PHE A 80 11.92 25.12 -0.72
N TYR A 81 12.96 24.30 -0.59
CA TYR A 81 14.25 24.52 -1.24
C TYR A 81 14.11 24.60 -2.77
N LYS A 82 13.37 23.67 -3.38
CA LYS A 82 13.09 23.66 -4.82
C LYS A 82 12.29 24.87 -5.27
N PHE A 83 11.30 25.31 -4.48
CA PHE A 83 10.57 26.55 -4.75
C PHE A 83 11.52 27.74 -4.81
N VAL A 84 12.43 27.88 -3.84
CA VAL A 84 13.40 28.98 -3.83
C VAL A 84 14.34 28.89 -5.03
N LEU A 85 14.84 27.71 -5.38
CA LEU A 85 15.66 27.54 -6.59
C LEU A 85 14.90 27.96 -7.85
N GLN A 86 13.64 27.55 -7.99
CA GLN A 86 12.81 27.95 -9.14
C GLN A 86 12.58 29.46 -9.20
N VAL A 87 12.41 30.13 -8.06
CA VAL A 87 12.30 31.61 -7.99
C VAL A 87 13.60 32.28 -8.42
N VAL A 88 14.75 31.74 -8.00
CA VAL A 88 16.07 32.30 -8.31
C VAL A 88 16.44 32.04 -9.78
N GLY A 89 16.01 30.92 -10.35
CA GLY A 89 16.23 30.54 -11.75
C GLY A 89 17.72 30.50 -12.10
N ASP A 90 18.07 31.09 -13.24
CA ASP A 90 19.44 31.11 -13.79
C ASP A 90 20.48 31.84 -12.93
N LYS A 91 20.04 32.57 -11.88
CA LYS A 91 20.95 33.16 -10.90
C LYS A 91 21.49 32.12 -9.90
N ALA A 92 20.93 30.92 -9.87
CA ALA A 92 21.45 29.83 -9.06
C ALA A 92 22.79 29.32 -9.61
N SER A 93 23.62 28.72 -8.75
CA SER A 93 24.85 28.07 -9.22
C SER A 93 24.52 26.95 -10.20
N ALA A 94 25.34 26.77 -11.24
CA ALA A 94 25.21 25.70 -12.23
C ALA A 94 25.04 24.29 -11.62
N ARG A 95 25.61 24.05 -10.42
CA ARG A 95 25.44 22.80 -9.67
C ARG A 95 23.96 22.48 -9.34
N PHE A 96 23.11 23.50 -9.23
CA PHE A 96 21.71 23.38 -8.80
C PHE A 96 20.70 23.56 -9.95
N GLN A 97 21.16 23.80 -11.18
CA GLN A 97 20.28 24.09 -12.32
C GLN A 97 19.35 22.91 -12.66
N SER A 98 19.79 21.66 -12.44
CA SER A 98 18.92 20.50 -12.64
C SER A 98 17.68 20.50 -11.71
N ALA A 99 17.73 21.23 -10.61
CA ALA A 99 16.61 21.39 -9.69
C ALA A 99 15.73 22.63 -9.98
N THR A 100 16.17 23.57 -10.82
CA THR A 100 15.40 24.75 -11.24
C THR A 100 14.43 24.41 -12.38
N ASP A 101 14.86 23.54 -13.30
CA ASP A 101 14.13 23.23 -14.55
C ASP A 101 13.24 21.97 -14.47
N CYS A 102 13.15 21.38 -13.28
CA CYS A 102 12.55 20.06 -13.10
C CYS A 102 11.02 20.05 -12.97
N LEU A 103 10.32 21.18 -13.18
CA LEU A 103 8.86 21.25 -13.08
C LEU A 103 8.25 22.08 -14.22
N PRO A 104 7.26 21.53 -14.97
CA PRO A 104 6.71 20.18 -14.84
C PRO A 104 7.67 19.10 -15.41
N ILE A 105 7.78 17.95 -14.72
CA ILE A 105 8.47 16.78 -15.26
C ILE A 105 7.68 16.29 -16.48
N SER A 106 8.25 16.42 -17.68
CA SER A 106 7.69 15.82 -18.89
C SER A 106 8.09 14.35 -18.97
N ARG A 107 7.10 13.45 -18.95
CA ARG A 107 7.32 12.01 -19.18
C ARG A 107 7.02 11.72 -20.65
N PRO A 108 8.00 11.28 -21.47
CA PRO A 108 7.75 10.92 -22.85
C PRO A 108 6.85 9.68 -22.93
N LEU A 109 6.25 9.44 -24.10
CA LEU A 109 5.57 8.18 -24.38
C LEU A 109 6.55 7.02 -24.23
N SER A 110 6.08 5.93 -23.62
CA SER A 110 6.86 4.70 -23.50
C SER A 110 7.12 4.10 -24.89
N SER A 111 8.32 3.62 -25.14
CA SER A 111 8.72 2.91 -26.36
C SER A 111 9.46 1.62 -25.99
N GLY A 112 9.41 0.63 -26.90
CA GLY A 112 10.07 -0.66 -26.70
C GLY A 112 10.39 -1.31 -28.03
N GLN A 113 11.41 -2.17 -28.03
CA GLN A 113 11.81 -3.01 -29.16
C GLN A 113 11.73 -4.47 -28.74
N GLN A 114 11.11 -5.29 -29.57
CA GLN A 114 11.05 -6.74 -29.38
C GLN A 114 11.78 -7.41 -30.53
N THR A 115 12.65 -8.37 -30.20
CA THR A 115 13.37 -9.20 -31.17
C THR A 115 13.11 -10.64 -30.79
N TYR A 116 12.59 -11.41 -31.75
CA TYR A 116 12.32 -12.83 -31.58
C TYR A 116 12.54 -13.54 -32.91
N ASP A 117 13.02 -14.79 -32.84
CA ASP A 117 13.17 -15.65 -33.99
C ASP A 117 11.86 -16.39 -34.28
N THR A 118 11.63 -16.74 -35.54
CA THR A 118 10.44 -17.49 -35.97
C THR A 118 10.80 -18.41 -37.13
N GLN A 119 10.17 -19.58 -37.22
CA GLN A 119 10.41 -20.57 -38.27
C GLN A 119 9.15 -20.73 -39.12
N ILE A 120 9.08 -20.03 -40.25
CA ILE A 120 7.90 -20.00 -41.14
C ILE A 120 7.46 -21.42 -41.56
N ILE A 121 8.40 -22.35 -41.72
CA ILE A 121 8.10 -23.75 -42.06
C ILE A 121 7.33 -24.51 -40.97
N GLU A 122 7.42 -24.05 -39.72
CA GLU A 122 6.74 -24.66 -38.57
C GLU A 122 5.41 -23.94 -38.24
N TYR A 123 4.94 -23.03 -39.08
CA TYR A 123 3.69 -22.32 -38.81
C TYR A 123 2.51 -23.30 -38.80
N PRO A 124 1.59 -23.18 -37.81
CA PRO A 124 1.42 -22.05 -36.89
C PRO A 124 2.17 -22.13 -35.54
N LEU A 125 3.05 -23.11 -35.31
CA LEU A 125 3.68 -23.34 -34.00
C LEU A 125 4.58 -22.17 -33.55
N THR A 126 5.33 -21.57 -34.47
CA THR A 126 6.25 -20.46 -34.17
C THR A 126 5.75 -19.10 -34.68
N GLU A 127 4.52 -19.05 -35.19
CA GLU A 127 3.88 -17.82 -35.64
C GLU A 127 3.49 -16.96 -34.42
N PRO A 128 3.80 -15.66 -34.39
CA PRO A 128 3.38 -14.75 -33.31
C PRO A 128 1.89 -14.42 -33.45
N LEU A 129 1.05 -15.42 -33.20
CA LEU A 129 -0.39 -15.30 -33.33
C LEU A 129 -0.95 -14.39 -32.24
N LYS A 130 -1.90 -13.55 -32.67
CA LYS A 130 -2.75 -12.82 -31.74
C LYS A 130 -3.47 -13.82 -30.84
N LYS A 131 -3.53 -13.50 -29.54
CA LYS A 131 -4.35 -14.26 -28.58
C LYS A 131 -5.80 -14.36 -29.09
N LEU A 132 -6.36 -15.57 -29.08
CA LEU A 132 -7.67 -15.86 -29.66
C LEU A 132 -8.78 -14.96 -29.09
N GLU A 133 -8.75 -14.71 -27.78
CA GLU A 133 -9.78 -13.91 -27.10
C GLU A 133 -9.49 -12.41 -27.11
N ALA A 134 -8.42 -11.95 -27.76
CA ALA A 134 -8.01 -10.55 -27.67
C ALA A 134 -9.10 -9.56 -28.14
N ASP A 135 -9.85 -9.89 -29.20
CA ASP A 135 -10.93 -9.02 -29.68
C ASP A 135 -12.05 -8.88 -28.66
N VAL A 136 -12.61 -10.01 -28.20
CA VAL A 136 -13.70 -10.02 -27.22
C VAL A 136 -13.27 -9.41 -25.87
N GLN A 137 -11.97 -9.49 -25.52
CA GLN A 137 -11.44 -8.83 -24.33
C GLN A 137 -11.40 -7.30 -24.47
N VAL A 138 -11.00 -6.76 -25.63
CA VAL A 138 -10.92 -5.31 -25.82
C VAL A 138 -12.27 -4.66 -26.09
N THR A 139 -13.27 -5.43 -26.54
CA THR A 139 -14.65 -4.96 -26.71
C THR A 139 -15.49 -5.09 -25.44
N GLY A 140 -15.04 -5.85 -24.43
CA GLY A 140 -15.80 -6.13 -23.22
C GLY A 140 -16.85 -7.23 -23.39
N GLU A 141 -16.74 -8.05 -24.45
CA GLU A 141 -17.64 -9.17 -24.73
C GLU A 141 -17.17 -10.50 -24.09
N ALA A 142 -15.91 -10.55 -23.62
CA ALA A 142 -15.41 -11.67 -22.85
C ALA A 142 -16.19 -11.79 -21.53
N VAL A 143 -16.87 -12.91 -21.32
CA VAL A 143 -17.70 -13.16 -20.13
C VAL A 143 -16.84 -13.74 -19.00
N TYR A 144 -16.76 -13.01 -17.89
CA TYR A 144 -16.18 -13.45 -16.62
C TYR A 144 -17.28 -13.86 -15.63
N ILE A 145 -16.89 -14.40 -14.47
CA ILE A 145 -17.82 -14.99 -13.49
C ILE A 145 -18.90 -13.98 -13.04
N ASP A 146 -18.53 -12.72 -12.83
CA ASP A 146 -19.45 -11.67 -12.36
C ASP A 146 -20.25 -11.00 -13.49
N ASP A 147 -19.95 -11.31 -14.75
CA ASP A 147 -20.73 -10.88 -15.92
C ASP A 147 -21.93 -11.80 -16.17
N LEU A 148 -21.97 -12.95 -15.51
CA LEU A 148 -23.10 -13.88 -15.62
C LEU A 148 -24.37 -13.20 -15.09
N PRO A 149 -25.50 -13.30 -15.82
CA PRO A 149 -26.74 -12.70 -15.37
C PRO A 149 -27.21 -13.33 -14.07
N ALA A 150 -27.80 -12.51 -13.20
CA ALA A 150 -28.37 -12.98 -11.95
C ALA A 150 -29.48 -14.01 -12.20
N TYR A 151 -29.45 -15.11 -11.44
CA TYR A 151 -30.50 -16.13 -11.48
C TYR A 151 -31.71 -15.73 -10.61
N PRO A 152 -32.93 -16.20 -10.93
CA PRO A 152 -34.07 -16.03 -10.05
C PRO A 152 -33.79 -16.57 -8.64
N ASN A 153 -34.06 -15.75 -7.62
CA ASN A 153 -33.80 -16.07 -6.21
C ASN A 153 -32.32 -16.27 -5.85
N GLN A 154 -31.39 -15.79 -6.68
CA GLN A 154 -29.97 -15.74 -6.32
C GLN A 154 -29.77 -14.86 -5.08
N LEU A 155 -28.96 -15.36 -4.14
CA LEU A 155 -28.50 -14.59 -3.00
C LEU A 155 -27.06 -14.12 -3.22
N TYR A 156 -26.72 -13.05 -2.51
CA TYR A 156 -25.40 -12.46 -2.47
C TYR A 156 -24.79 -12.68 -1.10
N ALA A 157 -23.47 -12.80 -1.07
CA ALA A 157 -22.75 -13.19 0.12
C ALA A 157 -21.68 -12.16 0.48
N ALA A 158 -21.53 -11.88 1.76
CA ALA A 158 -20.44 -11.06 2.28
C ALA A 158 -19.84 -11.73 3.52
N PHE A 159 -18.51 -11.85 3.55
CA PHE A 159 -17.84 -12.34 4.74
C PHE A 159 -17.87 -11.26 5.82
N PHE A 160 -18.12 -11.67 7.07
CA PHE A 160 -17.66 -10.89 8.20
C PHE A 160 -16.36 -11.52 8.71
N ILE A 161 -15.34 -10.68 8.79
CA ILE A 161 -13.94 -11.07 8.97
C ILE A 161 -13.41 -10.53 10.29
N SER A 162 -12.33 -11.12 10.79
CA SER A 162 -11.70 -10.60 12.00
C SER A 162 -11.10 -9.21 11.79
N THR A 163 -11.28 -8.32 12.76
CA THR A 163 -10.67 -6.98 12.78
C THR A 163 -9.33 -6.96 13.55
N VAL A 164 -8.96 -8.07 14.17
CA VAL A 164 -7.71 -8.25 14.93
C VAL A 164 -7.00 -9.52 14.48
N GLY A 165 -5.69 -9.59 14.67
CA GLY A 165 -4.93 -10.85 14.57
C GLY A 165 -4.62 -11.39 15.96
N ASN A 166 -4.27 -12.68 16.03
CA ASN A 166 -3.82 -13.35 17.26
C ASN A 166 -4.71 -13.08 18.49
N ALA A 167 -5.97 -13.55 18.42
CA ALA A 167 -6.96 -13.36 19.48
C ALA A 167 -7.93 -14.55 19.54
N LYS A 168 -8.70 -14.67 20.62
CA LYS A 168 -9.80 -15.64 20.73
C LYS A 168 -11.14 -14.97 20.53
N ILE A 169 -12.04 -15.58 19.77
CA ILE A 169 -13.43 -15.18 19.66
C ILE A 169 -14.13 -15.54 20.97
N GLN A 170 -14.65 -14.53 21.66
CA GLN A 170 -15.46 -14.70 22.86
C GLN A 170 -16.93 -14.91 22.51
N SER A 171 -17.46 -14.10 21.59
CA SER A 171 -18.85 -14.19 21.15
C SER A 171 -19.05 -13.56 19.78
N ILE A 172 -20.10 -14.01 19.09
CA ILE A 172 -20.57 -13.49 17.81
C ILE A 172 -22.06 -13.15 18.00
N ASP A 173 -22.41 -11.87 17.86
CA ASP A 173 -23.79 -11.39 17.86
C ASP A 173 -24.19 -10.98 16.44
N THR A 174 -25.12 -11.75 15.86
CA THR A 174 -25.64 -11.57 14.51
C THR A 174 -26.98 -10.84 14.47
N SER A 175 -27.54 -10.46 15.63
CA SER A 175 -28.89 -9.88 15.73
C SER A 175 -29.03 -8.60 14.92
N GLY A 176 -28.02 -7.74 14.94
CA GLY A 176 -27.98 -6.52 14.12
C GLY A 176 -28.08 -6.82 12.62
N ALA A 177 -27.31 -7.80 12.14
CA ALA A 177 -27.35 -8.24 10.75
C ALA A 177 -28.72 -8.84 10.38
N MET A 178 -29.23 -9.76 11.20
CA MET A 178 -30.51 -10.44 10.96
C MET A 178 -31.74 -9.52 11.02
N SER A 179 -31.61 -8.32 11.61
CA SER A 179 -32.68 -7.32 11.66
C SER A 179 -32.83 -6.49 10.38
N ILE A 180 -31.86 -6.56 9.45
CA ILE A 180 -31.87 -5.78 8.21
C ILE A 180 -32.79 -6.45 7.19
N PRO A 181 -33.78 -5.73 6.62
CA PRO A 181 -34.61 -6.25 5.54
C PRO A 181 -33.80 -6.74 4.35
N GLY A 182 -34.13 -7.92 3.83
CA GLY A 182 -33.43 -8.57 2.73
C GLY A 182 -32.23 -9.42 3.15
N VAL A 183 -31.87 -9.47 4.43
CA VAL A 183 -30.95 -10.50 4.96
C VAL A 183 -31.72 -11.81 5.12
N VAL A 184 -31.18 -12.87 4.53
CA VAL A 184 -31.81 -14.20 4.51
C VAL A 184 -31.23 -15.09 5.61
N ARG A 185 -29.90 -15.09 5.78
CA ARG A 185 -29.23 -15.94 6.77
C ARG A 185 -27.83 -15.43 7.10
N VAL A 186 -27.36 -15.73 8.31
CA VAL A 186 -25.94 -15.65 8.67
C VAL A 186 -25.43 -17.07 8.91
N LEU A 187 -24.30 -17.41 8.27
CA LEU A 187 -23.61 -18.69 8.37
C LEU A 187 -22.34 -18.54 9.19
N THR A 188 -22.07 -19.54 10.03
CA THR A 188 -20.88 -19.66 10.87
C THR A 188 -20.28 -21.06 10.72
N ARG A 189 -19.21 -21.35 11.46
CA ARG A 189 -18.63 -22.70 11.54
C ARG A 189 -19.65 -23.78 11.96
N ALA A 190 -20.73 -23.40 12.64
CA ALA A 190 -21.78 -24.33 13.07
C ALA A 190 -22.68 -24.80 11.91
N ASP A 191 -22.70 -24.07 10.79
CA ASP A 191 -23.51 -24.37 9.62
C ASP A 191 -22.79 -25.27 8.61
N ILE A 192 -21.52 -25.61 8.85
CA ILE A 192 -20.74 -26.50 7.98
C ILE A 192 -21.14 -27.95 8.27
N PRO A 193 -21.73 -28.68 7.30
CA PRO A 193 -22.22 -30.05 7.53
C PRO A 193 -21.11 -31.10 7.65
N GLY A 194 -19.87 -30.76 7.27
CA GLY A 194 -18.70 -31.63 7.32
C GLY A 194 -17.55 -31.02 8.12
N THR A 195 -16.33 -31.40 7.76
CA THR A 195 -15.12 -30.85 8.38
C THR A 195 -14.94 -29.39 7.99
N ASN A 196 -14.73 -28.51 8.97
CA ASN A 196 -14.41 -27.11 8.76
C ASN A 196 -12.95 -26.93 8.29
N ASN A 197 -12.66 -27.33 7.05
CA ASN A 197 -11.34 -27.24 6.45
C ASN A 197 -11.45 -27.14 4.92
N PHE A 198 -10.74 -26.21 4.29
CA PHE A 198 -10.70 -26.10 2.82
C PHE A 198 -9.40 -26.63 2.18
N ILE A 199 -8.41 -27.00 2.99
CA ILE A 199 -7.15 -27.58 2.51
C ILE A 199 -7.24 -29.11 2.53
N ASN A 200 -7.04 -29.74 1.37
CA ASN A 200 -7.12 -31.20 1.21
C ASN A 200 -5.80 -31.84 0.72
N PHE A 201 -4.66 -31.29 1.13
CA PHE A 201 -3.35 -31.86 0.79
C PHE A 201 -2.79 -32.70 1.94
N PRO A 202 -2.20 -33.89 1.67
CA PRO A 202 -1.52 -34.68 2.69
C PRO A 202 -0.45 -33.86 3.41
N ASN A 203 -0.34 -34.02 4.74
CA ASN A 203 0.64 -33.36 5.60
C ASN A 203 0.56 -31.82 5.66
N SER A 204 -0.57 -31.22 5.22
CA SER A 204 -0.80 -29.78 5.37
C SER A 204 -1.56 -29.49 6.67
N THR A 205 -1.25 -28.35 7.29
CA THR A 205 -2.05 -27.82 8.40
C THR A 205 -3.46 -27.51 7.89
N ALA A 206 -4.49 -27.96 8.62
CA ALA A 206 -5.87 -27.65 8.28
C ALA A 206 -6.09 -26.13 8.36
N GLU A 207 -6.71 -25.55 7.34
CA GLU A 207 -7.14 -24.16 7.36
C GLU A 207 -8.66 -24.09 7.34
N GLU A 208 -9.21 -23.43 8.35
CA GLU A 208 -10.64 -23.38 8.57
C GLU A 208 -11.35 -22.54 7.50
N VAL A 209 -12.52 -22.99 7.05
CA VAL A 209 -13.40 -22.19 6.18
C VAL A 209 -13.91 -20.98 6.95
N PHE A 210 -14.38 -21.20 8.17
CA PHE A 210 -14.80 -20.18 9.12
C PHE A 210 -14.08 -20.37 10.44
N CYS A 211 -13.43 -19.32 10.95
CA CYS A 211 -12.70 -19.34 12.22
C CYS A 211 -13.60 -19.85 13.35
N SER A 212 -13.19 -20.94 14.00
CA SER A 212 -13.98 -21.60 15.03
C SER A 212 -13.72 -21.09 16.44
N GLY A 213 -12.66 -20.31 16.65
CA GLY A 213 -12.33 -19.76 17.97
C GLY A 213 -11.05 -18.94 18.00
N GLN A 214 -9.91 -19.51 17.60
CA GLN A 214 -8.64 -18.77 17.58
C GLN A 214 -8.48 -18.05 16.24
N VAL A 215 -8.47 -16.73 16.29
CA VAL A 215 -8.08 -15.88 15.17
C VAL A 215 -6.57 -15.83 15.09
N LEU A 216 -6.03 -16.12 13.91
CA LEU A 216 -4.61 -16.14 13.63
C LEU A 216 -4.14 -14.81 13.03
N TYR A 217 -4.95 -14.19 12.15
CA TYR A 217 -4.60 -12.96 11.45
C TYR A 217 -5.82 -12.04 11.26
N ALA A 218 -5.56 -10.75 11.13
CA ALA A 218 -6.59 -9.77 10.78
C ALA A 218 -7.09 -10.06 9.35
N GLY A 219 -8.41 -10.07 9.16
CA GLY A 219 -9.06 -10.44 7.91
C GLY A 219 -9.46 -11.92 7.79
N GLN A 220 -9.17 -12.76 8.78
CA GLN A 220 -9.60 -14.17 8.77
C GLN A 220 -11.14 -14.26 8.75
N GLY A 221 -11.69 -15.09 7.86
CA GLY A 221 -13.14 -15.28 7.72
C GLY A 221 -13.74 -15.92 8.96
N ILE A 222 -14.76 -15.28 9.56
CA ILE A 222 -15.47 -15.79 10.74
C ILE A 222 -16.82 -16.40 10.34
N GLY A 223 -17.44 -15.84 9.31
CA GLY A 223 -18.69 -16.35 8.76
C GLY A 223 -19.13 -15.55 7.55
N LEU A 224 -20.35 -15.81 7.09
CA LEU A 224 -20.91 -15.27 5.86
C LEU A 224 -22.33 -14.77 6.09
N VAL A 225 -22.65 -13.57 5.62
CA VAL A 225 -24.02 -13.06 5.55
C VAL A 225 -24.56 -13.30 4.15
N LEU A 226 -25.76 -13.88 4.05
CA LEU A 226 -26.49 -14.08 2.80
C LEU A 226 -27.67 -13.10 2.73
N ALA A 227 -27.79 -12.38 1.62
CA ALA A 227 -28.84 -11.38 1.41
C ALA A 227 -29.33 -11.33 -0.05
N GLU A 228 -30.44 -10.63 -0.28
CA GLU A 228 -31.07 -10.47 -1.61
C GLU A 228 -30.28 -9.56 -2.57
N SER A 229 -29.30 -8.78 -2.07
CA SER A 229 -28.40 -7.98 -2.90
C SER A 229 -27.02 -7.84 -2.25
N GLN A 230 -25.97 -7.65 -3.07
CA GLN A 230 -24.60 -7.48 -2.58
C GLN A 230 -24.48 -6.33 -1.58
N LYS A 231 -25.13 -5.20 -1.87
CA LYS A 231 -25.14 -4.02 -0.99
C LYS A 231 -25.73 -4.32 0.40
N ILE A 232 -26.78 -5.13 0.47
CA ILE A 232 -27.38 -5.54 1.74
C ILE A 232 -26.44 -6.49 2.48
N ALA A 233 -25.85 -7.48 1.77
CA ALA A 233 -24.90 -8.42 2.37
C ALA A 233 -23.70 -7.68 2.98
N ASP A 234 -23.07 -6.77 2.24
CA ASP A 234 -21.91 -6.00 2.69
C ASP A 234 -22.22 -5.13 3.91
N TYR A 235 -23.38 -4.45 3.89
CA TYR A 235 -23.82 -3.62 5.02
C TYR A 235 -24.13 -4.48 6.25
N ALA A 236 -24.84 -5.58 6.08
CA ALA A 236 -25.21 -6.49 7.16
C ALA A 236 -24.00 -7.18 7.78
N ALA A 237 -22.98 -7.54 6.98
CA ALA A 237 -21.71 -8.08 7.48
C ALA A 237 -21.02 -7.13 8.47
N GLN A 238 -21.10 -5.81 8.25
CA GLN A 238 -20.56 -4.80 9.18
C GLN A 238 -21.37 -4.69 10.48
N MET A 239 -22.62 -5.14 10.50
CA MET A 239 -23.48 -5.11 11.68
C MET A 239 -23.32 -6.35 12.57
N VAL A 240 -22.57 -7.37 12.13
CA VAL A 240 -22.19 -8.50 12.97
C VAL A 240 -21.15 -8.05 13.99
N LYS A 241 -21.46 -8.21 15.28
CA LYS A 241 -20.56 -7.83 16.37
C LYS A 241 -19.79 -9.04 16.85
N VAL A 242 -18.48 -9.04 16.62
CA VAL A 242 -17.57 -10.06 17.16
C VAL A 242 -16.80 -9.46 18.33
N THR A 243 -16.86 -10.14 19.47
CA THR A 243 -16.08 -9.76 20.66
C THR A 243 -14.89 -10.69 20.80
N TYR A 244 -13.71 -10.13 21.05
CA TYR A 244 -12.46 -10.87 21.20
C TYR A 244 -11.94 -10.81 22.63
N THR A 245 -11.24 -11.87 23.04
CA THR A 245 -10.48 -11.99 24.28
C THR A 245 -9.04 -12.42 23.94
N ASP A 246 -8.12 -12.31 24.90
CA ASP A 246 -6.72 -12.73 24.74
C ASP A 246 -6.05 -12.13 23.48
N VAL A 247 -6.32 -10.86 23.17
CA VAL A 247 -5.71 -10.17 22.02
C VAL A 247 -4.22 -9.99 22.28
N GLN A 248 -3.38 -10.57 21.44
CA GLN A 248 -1.93 -10.56 21.55
C GLN A 248 -1.29 -9.78 20.41
N THR A 249 -0.07 -9.28 20.65
CA THR A 249 0.74 -8.66 19.59
C THR A 249 1.03 -9.71 18.51
N PRO A 250 0.67 -9.45 17.23
CA PRO A 250 0.96 -10.37 16.15
C PRO A 250 2.46 -10.39 15.83
N LEU A 251 2.95 -11.54 15.39
CA LEU A 251 4.32 -11.72 14.90
C LEU A 251 4.37 -11.31 13.42
N LEU A 252 4.88 -10.10 13.15
CA LEU A 252 4.88 -9.51 11.80
C LEU A 252 6.27 -9.44 11.15
N ASP A 253 7.32 -9.57 11.96
CA ASP A 253 8.70 -9.41 11.52
C ASP A 253 9.41 -10.76 11.38
N LEU A 254 10.25 -10.88 10.35
CA LEU A 254 10.96 -12.12 10.05
C LEU A 254 12.04 -12.42 11.09
N ASP A 255 12.78 -11.42 11.57
CA ASP A 255 13.83 -11.62 12.57
C ASP A 255 13.21 -12.04 13.90
N GLU A 256 12.09 -11.42 14.29
CA GLU A 256 11.32 -11.89 15.45
C GLU A 256 10.84 -13.34 15.27
N ALA A 257 10.39 -13.71 14.07
CA ALA A 257 9.93 -15.08 13.80
C ALA A 257 11.06 -16.10 13.91
N ILE A 258 12.25 -15.76 13.42
CA ILE A 258 13.47 -16.57 13.57
C ILE A 258 13.82 -16.71 15.05
N GLN A 259 13.84 -15.61 15.81
CA GLN A 259 14.16 -15.62 17.25
C GLN A 259 13.17 -16.47 18.06
N LYS A 260 11.89 -16.41 17.71
CA LYS A 260 10.82 -17.19 18.36
C LYS A 260 10.69 -18.61 17.80
N GLN A 261 11.53 -19.00 16.82
CA GLN A 261 11.48 -20.27 16.10
C GLN A 261 10.07 -20.61 15.55
N SER A 262 9.34 -19.58 15.12
CA SER A 262 7.99 -19.71 14.59
C SER A 262 8.03 -20.01 13.09
N PHE A 263 8.22 -21.28 12.74
CA PHE A 263 8.35 -21.73 11.35
C PHE A 263 7.20 -22.63 10.91
N PHE A 264 6.88 -22.60 9.62
CA PHE A 264 6.07 -23.67 9.01
C PHE A 264 6.86 -24.99 8.99
N PRO A 265 6.17 -26.15 8.95
CA PRO A 265 6.82 -27.43 8.79
C PRO A 265 7.76 -27.45 7.58
N LYS A 266 8.95 -28.02 7.77
CA LYS A 266 9.96 -28.11 6.72
C LYS A 266 9.46 -29.01 5.59
N VAL A 267 9.37 -28.45 4.37
CA VAL A 267 8.89 -29.17 3.19
C VAL A 267 9.99 -30.02 2.53
N SER A 268 11.23 -29.55 2.54
CA SER A 268 12.39 -30.30 2.04
C SER A 268 13.70 -29.80 2.64
N ASP A 269 14.76 -30.59 2.53
CA ASP A 269 16.11 -30.13 2.81
C ASP A 269 16.58 -29.08 1.79
N PRO A 270 17.44 -28.13 2.19
CA PRO A 270 18.13 -27.27 1.24
C PRO A 270 18.91 -28.10 0.21
N LYS A 271 18.88 -27.68 -1.06
CA LYS A 271 19.73 -28.28 -2.09
C LYS A 271 21.16 -27.79 -1.90
N VAL A 272 22.09 -28.71 -1.68
CA VAL A 272 23.52 -28.44 -1.58
C VAL A 272 24.20 -28.95 -2.84
N ALA A 273 25.03 -28.12 -3.48
CA ALA A 273 25.85 -28.48 -4.62
C ALA A 273 27.25 -27.91 -4.47
N GLY A 274 28.27 -28.77 -4.57
CA GLY A 274 29.66 -28.40 -4.24
C GLY A 274 29.89 -28.23 -2.74
N ASP A 275 31.05 -27.66 -2.41
CA ASP A 275 31.45 -27.35 -1.03
C ASP A 275 31.70 -25.83 -0.93
N ALA A 276 30.80 -25.13 -0.25
CA ALA A 276 30.87 -23.68 -0.14
C ALA A 276 32.03 -23.24 0.77
N ASP A 277 32.36 -24.02 1.80
CA ASP A 277 33.39 -23.66 2.78
C ASP A 277 34.77 -23.70 2.12
N VAL A 278 35.01 -24.68 1.24
CA VAL A 278 36.25 -24.78 0.45
C VAL A 278 36.42 -23.56 -0.47
N VAL A 279 35.36 -23.18 -1.20
CA VAL A 279 35.43 -22.08 -2.19
C VAL A 279 35.61 -20.71 -1.52
N VAL A 280 35.06 -20.51 -0.31
CA VAL A 280 35.25 -19.26 0.44
C VAL A 280 36.71 -19.12 0.90
N VAL A 281 37.29 -20.20 1.44
CA VAL A 281 38.70 -20.20 1.89
C VAL A 281 39.66 -19.97 0.72
N GLU A 282 39.47 -20.66 -0.41
CA GLU A 282 40.33 -20.48 -1.59
C GLU A 282 40.26 -19.04 -2.15
N ARG A 283 39.14 -18.33 -1.98
CA ARG A 283 38.98 -16.95 -2.46
C ARG A 283 39.56 -15.91 -1.50
N GLU A 284 39.61 -16.21 -0.21
CA GLU A 284 40.28 -15.36 0.78
C GLU A 284 41.81 -15.53 0.72
N GLU A 285 42.31 -16.72 0.40
CA GLU A 285 43.76 -16.96 0.19
C GLU A 285 44.28 -16.42 -1.15
N ALA A 286 43.40 -16.22 -2.13
CA ALA A 286 43.75 -15.68 -3.45
C ALA A 286 43.73 -14.14 -3.56
N ASN A 287 43.37 -13.42 -2.49
CA ASN A 287 43.36 -11.94 -2.41
C ASN A 287 44.41 -11.42 -1.42
#